data_AF-A0A379AGG1-F1
#
_entry.id   AF-A0A379AGG1-F1
#
_cell.length_a   1.000
_cell.length_b   1.000
_cell.length_c   1.000
_cell.angle_alpha   90.00
_cell.angle_beta   90.00
_cell.angle_gamma   90.00
#
_symmetry.space_group_name_H-M   'P 1'
#
loop_
_entity.id
_entity.type
_entity.pdbx_description
1 polymer ?
#
loop_
_entity_poly.entity_id
_entity_poly.type
_entity_poly.pdbx_seq_one_letter_code
_entity_poly.pdbx_strand_id
1 'polypeptide(L)' 'MGQPLTLKQTVSASGARYSDNTYVFWSKGNGAFIERNDKIVVNDCELQPAS' A
#
# COMPACT_ATOMS: atom_id res chain seq x y z
N MET A 1 19.33 -7.04 2.82
CA MET A 1 19.11 -5.88 1.92
C MET A 1 17.75 -6.05 1.26
N GLY A 2 16.94 -4.99 1.23
CA GLY A 2 15.66 -5.00 0.52
C GLY A 2 15.81 -4.67 -0.96
N GLN A 3 14.83 -5.04 -1.78
CA GLN A 3 14.72 -4.63 -3.18
C GLN A 3 13.53 -3.68 -3.33
N PRO A 4 13.69 -2.50 -3.96
CA PRO A 4 12.57 -1.61 -4.24
C PRO A 4 11.63 -2.23 -5.28
N LEU A 5 10.34 -2.03 -5.11
CA LEU A 5 9.30 -2.49 -6.04
C LEU A 5 8.50 -1.29 -6.54
N THR A 6 8.29 -1.23 -7.87
CA THR A 6 7.43 -0.22 -8.48
C THR A 6 6.07 -0.86 -8.78
N LEU A 7 5.04 -0.41 -8.07
CA LEU A 7 3.69 -0.92 -8.22
C LEU A 7 2.88 -0.04 -9.18
N LYS A 8 2.01 -0.66 -9.98
CA LYS A 8 1.11 0.07 -10.89
C LYS A 8 -0.15 0.49 -10.15
N GLN A 9 -0.63 1.71 -10.38
CA GLN A 9 -1.93 2.13 -9.86
C GLN A 9 -3.04 1.29 -10.49
N THR A 10 -4.01 0.88 -9.67
CA THR A 10 -5.16 0.08 -10.08
C THR A 10 -6.45 0.75 -9.61
N VAL A 11 -7.59 0.33 -10.19
CA VAL A 11 -8.90 0.86 -9.83
C VAL A 11 -9.16 0.67 -8.33
N SER A 12 -9.71 1.70 -7.69
CA SER A 12 -10.14 1.67 -6.29
C SER A 12 -11.42 2.47 -6.12
N ALA A 13 -12.28 2.06 -5.20
CA ALA A 13 -13.53 2.77 -4.90
C ALA A 13 -13.30 4.03 -4.06
N SER A 14 -12.26 4.04 -3.23
CA SER A 14 -11.85 5.19 -2.43
C SER A 14 -10.37 5.05 -2.05
N GLY A 15 -9.64 6.16 -1.98
CA GLY A 15 -8.21 6.12 -1.68
C GLY A 15 -7.37 5.83 -2.92
N ALA A 16 -6.18 5.26 -2.71
CA ALA A 16 -5.29 4.84 -3.79
C ALA A 16 -4.86 3.40 -3.57
N ARG A 17 -4.91 2.61 -4.67
CA ARG A 17 -4.49 1.21 -4.69
C ARG A 17 -3.42 1.01 -5.74
N TYR A 18 -2.31 0.40 -5.35
CA TYR A 18 -1.23 0.03 -6.26
C TYR A 18 -0.94 -1.46 -6.12
N SER A 19 -0.71 -2.16 -7.22
CA SER A 19 -0.47 -3.60 -7.21
C SER A 19 0.36 -4.08 -8.39
N ASP A 20 1.06 -5.20 -8.18
CA ASP A 20 1.77 -5.98 -9.20
C ASP A 20 1.31 -7.46 -9.20
N ASN A 21 0.10 -7.73 -8.70
CA ASN A 21 -0.51 -9.05 -8.45
C ASN A 21 0.09 -9.83 -7.26
N THR A 22 1.31 -9.55 -6.82
CA THR A 22 1.92 -10.21 -5.64
C THR A 22 1.79 -9.34 -4.41
N TYR A 23 2.04 -8.04 -4.58
CA TYR A 23 1.92 -7.01 -3.56
C TYR A 23 0.74 -6.11 -3.85
N VAL A 24 0.14 -5.62 -2.77
CA VAL A 24 -0.85 -4.56 -2.81
C VAL A 24 -0.44 -3.50 -1.79
N PHE A 25 -0.30 -2.26 -2.24
CA PHE A 25 -0.26 -1.11 -1.37
C PHE A 25 -1.61 -0.41 -1.45
N TRP A 26 -2.19 -0.14 -0.28
CA TRP A 26 -3.45 0.57 -0.17
C TRP A 26 -3.28 1.76 0.76
N SER A 27 -3.80 2.91 0.36
CA SER A 27 -3.88 4.09 1.21
C SER A 27 -5.27 4.72 1.13
N LYS A 28 -5.80 5.16 2.27
CA LYS A 28 -7.08 5.86 2.36
C LYS A 28 -7.08 6.82 3.55
N GLY A 29 -7.35 8.09 3.27
CA GLY A 29 -7.21 9.14 4.28
C GLY A 29 -5.75 9.16 4.77
N ASN A 30 -5.57 9.06 6.08
CA ASN A 30 -4.24 8.99 6.69
C ASN A 30 -3.73 7.56 6.91
N GLY A 31 -4.55 6.54 6.62
CA GLY A 31 -4.21 5.14 6.85
C GLY A 31 -3.58 4.48 5.62
N ALA A 32 -2.68 3.53 5.85
CA ALA A 32 -2.17 2.64 4.80
C ALA A 32 -1.86 1.22 5.31
N PHE A 33 -1.82 0.26 4.39
CA PHE A 33 -1.37 -1.11 4.65
C PHE A 33 -0.73 -1.73 3.39
N ILE A 34 0.03 -2.81 3.60
CA ILE A 34 0.66 -3.59 2.54
C ILE A 34 0.24 -5.05 2.68
N GLU A 35 -0.19 -5.65 1.56
CA GLU A 35 -0.41 -7.08 1.43
C GLU A 35 0.67 -7.72 0.57
N ARG A 36 0.94 -9.00 0.84
CA ARG A 36 1.72 -9.90 -0.01
C ARG A 36 0.98 -11.23 -0.12
N ASN A 37 0.63 -11.64 -1.33
CA ASN A 37 -0.16 -12.86 -1.58
C ASN A 37 -1.43 -12.91 -0.71
N ASP A 38 -2.23 -11.83 -0.76
CA ASP A 38 -3.50 -11.67 -0.04
C ASP A 38 -3.39 -11.74 1.50
N LYS A 39 -2.18 -11.57 2.05
CA LYS A 39 -1.94 -11.47 3.50
C LYS A 39 -1.36 -10.10 3.84
N ILE A 40 -1.93 -9.45 4.84
CA ILE A 40 -1.40 -8.20 5.38
C ILE A 40 -0.02 -8.48 6.01
N VAL A 41 1.01 -7.81 5.49
CA VAL A 41 2.40 -7.89 5.97
C VAL A 41 2.83 -6.63 6.70
N VAL A 42 2.13 -5.51 6.46
CA VAL A 42 2.27 -4.25 7.19
C VAL A 42 0.87 -3.66 7.37
N ASN A 43 0.50 -3.31 8.59
CA ASN A 43 -0.79 -2.72 8.95
C ASN A 43 -0.61 -1.40 9.71
N ASP A 44 -1.75 -0.73 9.98
CA ASP A 44 -1.85 0.44 10.87
C ASP A 44 -0.81 1.52 10.62
N CYS A 45 -0.46 1.74 9.34
CA CYS A 45 0.42 2.84 8.96
C CYS A 45 -0.37 4.15 9.00
N GLU A 46 0.18 5.14 9.68
CA GLU A 46 -0.38 6.48 9.76
C GLU A 46 0.52 7.50 9.09
N LEU A 47 -0.07 8.35 8.24
CA LEU A 47 0.60 9.47 7.61
C LEU A 47 1.12 10.42 8.69
N GLN A 48 2.44 10.55 8.77
CA GLN A 48 3.08 11.55 9.61
C GLN A 48 3.09 12.90 8.87
N PRO A 49 2.72 14.01 9.53
CA PRO A 49 2.82 15.33 8.95
C PRO A 49 4.28 15.63 8.56
N ALA A 50 4.47 16.36 7.46
CA ALA A 50 5.79 16.87 7.12
C ALA A 50 6.18 17.93 8.16
N SER A 51 7.29 17.70 8.85
CA SER A 51 7.91 18.66 9.79
C SER A 51 8.56 19.84 9.08
#